data_AF-A0A6M3X652-F1
#
_entry.id   AF-A0A6M3X652-F1
#
_cell.length_a   1.000
_cell.length_b   1.000
_cell.length_c   1.000
_cell.angle_alpha   90.00
_cell.angle_beta   90.00
_cell.angle_gamma   90.00
#
_symmetry.space_group_name_H-M   'P 1'
#
loop_
_entity.id
_entity.type
_entity.pdbx_description
1 polymer ?
#
loop_
_entity_poly.entity_id
_entity_poly.type
_entity_poly.pdbx_seq_one_letter_code
_entity_poly.pdbx_strand_id
1 'polypeptide(L)'
;MYKLGYKNNNCIGCVKGGKGYWNKIRIDFPEIFERMSKKEKELEVRLNMITRNGNTKRIFLDELPLDVGNYKSELPISCGLLCG
;
A
#
# COMPACT_ATOMS: atom_id res chain seq x y z
N MET A 1 -9.15 -8.61 8.87
CA MET A 1 -9.04 -7.28 8.24
C MET A 1 -10.24 -6.37 8.45
N TYR A 2 -11.49 -6.81 8.22
CA TYR A 2 -12.66 -5.92 8.39
C TYR A 2 -12.81 -5.29 9.78
N LYS A 3 -12.57 -6.04 10.86
CA LYS A 3 -12.60 -5.51 12.24
C LYS A 3 -11.55 -4.41 12.50
N LEU A 4 -10.48 -4.37 11.71
CA LEU A 4 -9.43 -3.36 11.76
C LEU A 4 -9.72 -2.16 10.84
N GLY A 5 -10.92 -2.11 10.25
CA GLY A 5 -11.36 -1.02 9.37
C GLY A 5 -10.87 -1.13 7.94
N TYR A 6 -10.36 -2.30 7.52
CA TYR A 6 -10.02 -2.54 6.11
C TYR A 6 -11.29 -2.77 5.28
N LYS A 7 -11.40 -2.08 4.14
CA LYS A 7 -12.54 -2.15 3.21
C LYS A 7 -12.76 -3.52 2.58
N ASN A 8 -11.72 -4.34 2.56
CA ASN A 8 -11.69 -5.65 1.93
C ASN A 8 -10.92 -6.62 2.83
N ASN A 9 -11.13 -7.93 2.67
CA ASN A 9 -10.25 -8.96 3.25
C ASN A 9 -8.93 -9.09 2.47
N ASN A 10 -8.31 -7.95 2.11
CA ASN A 10 -7.03 -7.92 1.42
C ASN A 10 -6.02 -8.79 2.17
N CYS A 11 -5.22 -9.56 1.44
CA CYS A 11 -4.02 -10.18 2.00
C CYS A 11 -3.17 -9.09 2.69
N ILE A 12 -2.63 -9.36 3.88
CA ILE A 12 -1.78 -8.40 4.59
C ILE A 12 -0.51 -8.16 3.76
N GLY A 13 -0.27 -6.91 3.33
CA GLY A 13 0.80 -6.57 2.40
C GLY A 13 0.48 -6.80 0.92
N CYS A 14 -0.79 -6.64 0.50
CA CYS A 14 -1.21 -6.78 -0.89
C CYS A 14 -0.54 -5.72 -1.80
N VAL A 15 0.12 -6.16 -2.88
CA VAL A 15 0.79 -5.29 -3.86
C VAL A 15 -0.16 -4.41 -4.67
N LYS A 16 -1.44 -4.80 -4.78
CA LYS A 16 -2.50 -3.99 -5.42
C LYS A 16 -2.98 -2.85 -4.51
N GLY A 17 -2.56 -2.84 -3.24
CA GLY A 17 -2.94 -1.81 -2.28
C GLY A 17 -2.37 -0.44 -2.61
N GLY A 18 -3.19 0.60 -2.43
CA GLY A 18 -2.80 1.98 -2.61
C GLY A 18 -1.98 2.57 -1.46
N LYS A 19 -1.75 3.87 -1.53
CA LYS A 19 -0.91 4.62 -0.58
C LYS A 19 -1.48 4.63 0.82
N GLY A 20 -2.78 4.91 0.94
CA GLY A 20 -3.49 4.89 2.21
C GLY A 20 -3.50 3.49 2.82
N TYR A 21 -3.67 2.45 1.99
CA TYR A 21 -3.55 1.07 2.45
C TYR A 21 -2.16 0.79 3.03
N TRP A 22 -1.09 1.16 2.34
CA TRP A 22 0.28 0.92 2.81
C TRP A 22 0.64 1.75 4.05
N ASN A 23 0.16 2.99 4.16
CA ASN A 23 0.29 3.79 5.38
C ASN A 23 -0.47 3.16 6.56
N LYS A 24 -1.65 2.58 6.32
CA LYS A 24 -2.37 1.83 7.35
C LYS A 24 -1.65 0.53 7.73
N ILE A 25 -1.10 -0.21 6.76
CA ILE A 25 -0.28 -1.42 7.00
C ILE A 25 0.99 -1.08 7.79
N ARG A 26 1.64 0.07 7.53
CA ARG A 26 2.80 0.55 8.29
C ARG A 26 2.50 0.69 9.78
N ILE A 27 1.28 1.12 10.12
CA ILE A 27 0.84 1.32 11.51
C ILE A 27 0.36 0.01 12.13
N ASP A 28 -0.54 -0.70 11.45
CA ASP A 28 -1.22 -1.88 12.00
C ASP A 28 -0.34 -3.15 11.96
N PHE A 29 0.60 -3.24 11.00
CA PHE A 29 1.43 -4.42 10.73
C PHE A 29 2.86 -4.03 10.30
N PRO A 30 3.65 -3.37 11.18
CA PRO A 30 4.97 -2.82 10.83
C PRO A 30 5.95 -3.87 10.30
N GLU A 31 5.92 -5.10 10.84
CA GLU A 31 6.78 -6.20 10.35
C GLU A 31 6.48 -6.59 8.90
N ILE A 32 5.20 -6.57 8.51
CA ILE A 32 4.81 -6.85 7.12
C ILE A 32 5.22 -5.71 6.20
N PHE A 33 5.07 -4.46 6.67
CA PHE A 33 5.52 -3.29 5.95
C PHE A 33 7.03 -3.36 5.67
N GLU A 34 7.84 -3.60 6.69
CA GLU A 34 9.30 -3.69 6.58
C GLU A 34 9.73 -4.80 5.62
N ARG A 35 9.16 -6.00 5.78
CA ARG A 35 9.42 -7.14 4.90
C ARG A 35 9.12 -6.82 3.44
N MET A 36 8.01 -6.13 3.17
CA MET A 36 7.60 -5.78 1.81
C MET A 36 8.43 -4.64 1.24
N SER A 37 8.80 -3.64 2.06
CA SER A 37 9.70 -2.56 1.65
C SER A 37 11.09 -3.08 1.29
N LYS A 38 11.60 -4.08 2.03
CA LYS A 38 12.87 -4.74 1.70
C LYS A 38 12.78 -5.48 0.37
N LYS A 39 11.73 -6.28 0.16
CA LYS A 39 11.50 -7.01 -1.10
C LYS A 39 11.37 -6.07 -2.29
N GLU A 40 10.69 -4.95 -2.10
CA GLU A 40 10.51 -3.94 -3.14
C GLU A 40 11.86 -3.38 -3.62
N LYS A 41 12.80 -3.14 -2.69
CA LYS A 41 14.18 -2.75 -3.01
C LYS A 41 14.98 -3.88 -3.66
N GLU A 42 14.89 -5.11 -3.14
CA GLU A 42 15.57 -6.29 -3.70
C GLU A 42 15.17 -6.55 -5.16
N LEU A 43 13.92 -6.28 -5.51
CA LEU A 43 13.38 -6.46 -6.86
C LEU A 43 13.49 -5.20 -7.73
N GLU A 44 13.96 -4.08 -7.18
CA GLU A 44 13.96 -2.76 -7.84
C GLU A 44 12.60 -2.33 -8.42
N VAL A 45 11.50 -2.82 -7.84
CA VAL A 45 10.14 -2.46 -8.24
C VAL A 45 9.65 -1.30 -7.38
N ARG A 46 8.77 -0.45 -7.90
CA ARG A 46 8.08 0.56 -7.09
C ARG A 46 6.58 0.36 -7.16
N LEU A 47 5.99 0.02 -6.01
CA LEU A 47 4.58 -0.33 -5.84
C LEU A 47 3.68 0.91 -5.82
N ASN A 48 4.20 2.03 -5.32
CA ASN A 48 3.43 3.25 -5.12
C ASN A 48 3.88 4.38 -6.03
N MET A 49 2.97 5.33 -6.22
CA MET A 49 3.18 6.49 -7.07
C MET A 49 2.54 7.71 -6.42
N ILE A 50 3.31 8.79 -6.32
CA ILE A 50 2.88 10.07 -5.76
C ILE A 50 2.86 11.13 -6.85
N THR A 51 1.85 12.00 -6.81
CA THR A 51 1.77 13.18 -7.66
C THR A 51 1.98 14.41 -6.78
N ARG A 52 3.02 15.19 -7.06
CA ARG A 52 3.30 16.47 -6.40
C ARG A 52 3.57 17.52 -7.47
N ASN A 53 2.94 18.69 -7.35
CA ASN A 53 3.10 19.80 -8.29
C ASN A 53 2.91 19.38 -9.76
N GLY A 54 1.87 18.58 -10.04
CA GLY A 54 1.58 18.05 -11.38
C GLY A 54 2.51 16.92 -11.87
N ASN A 55 3.60 16.64 -11.15
CA ASN A 55 4.57 15.61 -11.52
C ASN A 55 4.29 14.30 -10.77
N THR A 56 4.14 13.23 -11.53
CA THR A 56 3.84 11.90 -11.01
C THR A 56 5.11 11.06 -11.01
N LYS A 57 5.54 10.61 -9.83
CA LYS A 57 6.75 9.81 -9.65
C LYS A 57 6.43 8.51 -8.91
N ARG A 58 7.00 7.40 -9.37
CA ARG A 58 7.00 6.15 -8.61
C ARG A 58 7.94 6.27 -7.41
N ILE A 59 7.51 5.76 -6.27
CA ILE A 59 8.29 5.76 -5.03
C ILE A 59 8.28 4.38 -4.38
N PHE A 60 9.32 4.11 -3.59
CA PHE A 60 9.33 2.94 -2.73
C PHE A 60 8.39 3.14 -1.53
N LEU A 61 8.11 2.06 -0.82
CA LEU A 61 7.34 2.06 0.40
C LEU A 61 8.02 2.86 1.51
N ASP A 62 9.33 2.76 1.69
CA ASP A 62 10.06 3.54 2.70
C ASP A 62 10.07 5.05 2.39
N GLU A 63 9.99 5.41 1.10
CA GLU A 63 9.86 6.79 0.62
C GLU A 63 8.42 7.34 0.73
N LEU A 64 7.43 6.51 1.05
CA LEU A 64 6.02 6.91 1.09
C LEU A 64 5.73 7.83 2.29
N PRO A 65 5.31 9.09 2.06
CA PRO A 65 4.96 10.01 3.14
C PRO A 65 3.73 9.54 3.91
N LEU A 66 3.74 9.73 5.23
CA LEU A 66 2.66 9.31 6.14
C LEU A 66 1.34 10.06 5.92
N ASP A 67 1.40 11.27 5.38
CA ASP A 67 0.28 12.17 5.12
C ASP A 67 -0.41 11.90 3.76
N VAL A 68 0.15 11.00 2.94
CA VAL A 68 -0.34 10.77 1.58
C VAL A 68 -1.22 9.52 1.50
N GLY A 69 -2.36 9.67 0.83
CA GLY A 69 -3.31 8.58 0.62
C GLY A 69 -4.28 8.46 1.79
N ASN A 70 -5.58 8.48 1.48
CA ASN A 70 -6.63 8.31 2.46
C ASN A 70 -7.31 6.97 2.22
N TYR A 71 -6.98 5.99 3.07
CA TYR A 71 -7.50 4.63 2.93
C TYR A 71 -9.03 4.58 2.92
N LYS A 72 -9.71 5.49 3.65
CA LYS A 72 -11.17 5.56 3.67
C LYS A 72 -11.76 6.06 2.36
N SER A 73 -11.04 6.86 1.57
CA SER A 73 -11.51 7.35 0.26
C SER A 73 -10.94 6.56 -0.92
N GLU A 74 -9.93 5.70 -0.70
CA GLU A 74 -9.36 4.86 -1.75
C GLU A 74 -10.39 3.88 -2.31
N LEU A 75 -10.37 3.69 -3.63
CA LEU A 75 -11.22 2.72 -4.29
C LEU A 75 -10.90 1.32 -3.74
N PRO A 76 -11.92 0.50 -3.46
CA PRO A 76 -11.69 -0.88 -3.05
C PRO A 76 -10.98 -1.60 -4.19
N ILE A 77 -9.94 -2.36 -3.84
CA ILE A 77 -9.27 -3.22 -4.80
C ILE A 77 -10.13 -4.46 -5.07
N SER A 78 -10.11 -4.97 -6.30
CA SER A 78 -10.82 -6.21 -6.63
C SER A 78 -10.05 -7.42 -6.08
N CYS A 79 -10.62 -8.12 -5.10
CA CYS A 79 -10.06 -9.32 -4.46
C CYS A 79 -10.87 -10.59 -4.79
N GLY A 80 -11.49 -10.66 -5.97
CA GLY A 80 -12.32 -11.80 -6.38
C GLY A 80 -11.55 -13.11 -6.56
N LEU A 81 -12.25 -14.16 -7.00
CA LEU A 81 -11.73 -15.52 -7.17
C LEU A 81 -10.44 -15.60 -8.02
N LEU A 82 -10.27 -14.66 -8.95
CA LEU A 82 -9.11 -14.57 -9.85
C LEU A 82 -7.99 -13.65 -9.31
N CYS A 83 -8.00 -13.32 -8.02
CA CYS A 83 -6.95 -12.52 -7.40
C CYS A 83 -5.76 -13.41 -6.99
N GLY A 84 -4.91 -13.75 -7.98
CA GLY A 84 -3.63 -14.45 -7.82
C GLY A 84 -2.53 -13.79 -8.63
#